data_AF-A0A170YSH9-F1
#
_entry.id   AF-A0A170YSH9-F1
#
_cell.length_a   1.000
_cell.length_b   1.000
_cell.length_c   1.000
_cell.angle_alpha   90.00
_cell.angle_beta   90.00
_cell.angle_gamma   90.00
#
_symmetry.space_group_name_H-M   'P 1'
#
loop_
_entity.id
_entity.type
_entity.pdbx_description
1 polymer ?
#
loop_
_entity_poly.entity_id
_entity_poly.type
_entity_poly.pdbx_seq_one_letter_code
_entity_poly.pdbx_strand_id
1 'polypeptide(L)'
;CPAILNPRQFNLISEPAPPMASRSLIMVAKCLQNLANLVEFGGKEPYMEVVNPFILKNKERMVVYLDQLSNVPEKPESEGERGKGDPARDLGTLHHICVSHLKELQALSKSQVTLKKLVTVTEMLSKHKQKYLEMIR
;
A
#
# COMPACT_ATOMS: atom_id res chain seq x y z
N CYS A 1 11.28 -4.80 -2.61
CA CYS A 1 10.70 -6.15 -2.34
C CYS A 1 10.40 -6.39 -0.83
N PRO A 2 9.32 -5.82 -0.26
CA PRO A 2 9.07 -5.85 1.20
C PRO A 2 8.85 -7.25 1.80
N ALA A 3 8.13 -8.13 1.09
CA ALA A 3 7.83 -9.48 1.57
C ALA A 3 9.07 -10.39 1.69
N ILE A 4 10.12 -10.14 0.88
CA ILE A 4 11.39 -10.87 0.99
C ILE A 4 12.20 -10.36 2.18
N LEU A 5 12.17 -9.05 2.44
CA LEU A 5 12.90 -8.44 3.55
C LEU A 5 12.28 -8.78 4.91
N ASN A 6 10.94 -8.82 5.00
CA ASN A 6 10.20 -9.09 6.22
C ASN A 6 9.10 -10.15 5.99
N PRO A 7 9.46 -11.41 5.69
CA PRO A 7 8.49 -12.46 5.34
C PRO A 7 7.44 -12.71 6.42
N ARG A 8 7.78 -12.52 7.70
CA ARG A 8 6.85 -12.63 8.83
C ARG A 8 5.70 -11.61 8.76
N GLN A 9 5.96 -10.37 8.35
CA GLN A 9 4.90 -9.33 8.23
C GLN A 9 3.88 -9.68 7.14
N PHE A 10 4.24 -10.54 6.21
CA PHE A 10 3.40 -11.04 5.12
C PHE A 10 2.91 -12.47 5.37
N ASN A 11 3.05 -12.99 6.60
CA ASN A 11 2.66 -14.34 7.02
C ASN A 11 3.28 -15.48 6.19
N LEU A 12 4.47 -15.26 5.62
CA LEU A 12 5.19 -16.29 4.84
C LEU A 12 5.99 -17.25 5.74
N ILE A 13 6.36 -16.80 6.95
CA ILE A 13 7.04 -17.59 7.97
C ILE A 13 6.49 -17.25 9.36
N SER A 14 6.54 -18.22 10.28
CA SER A 14 6.03 -18.05 11.65
C SER A 14 6.97 -17.28 12.56
N GLU A 15 8.29 -17.48 12.40
CA GLU A 15 9.33 -16.90 13.26
C GLU A 15 10.24 -15.95 12.48
N PRO A 16 10.90 -14.97 13.13
CA PRO A 16 11.90 -14.13 12.47
C PRO A 16 13.05 -14.95 11.88
N ALA A 17 13.50 -14.59 10.68
CA ALA A 17 14.64 -15.24 10.06
C ALA A 17 15.93 -14.95 10.87
N PRO A 18 16.79 -15.96 11.13
CA PRO A 18 18.04 -15.75 11.85
C PRO A 18 18.95 -14.77 11.09
N PRO A 19 19.93 -14.13 11.76
CA PRO A 19 20.73 -13.05 11.15
C PRO A 19 21.38 -13.41 9.80
N MET A 20 21.87 -14.64 9.65
CA MET A 20 22.46 -15.11 8.39
C MET A 20 21.43 -15.23 7.26
N ALA A 21 20.25 -15.78 7.56
CA ALA A 21 19.16 -15.89 6.58
C ALA A 21 18.63 -14.50 6.21
N SER A 22 18.46 -13.61 7.18
CA SER A 22 18.07 -12.21 6.96
C SER A 22 19.05 -11.48 6.03
N ARG A 23 20.35 -11.64 6.23
CA ARG A 23 21.37 -11.08 5.32
C ARG A 23 21.23 -11.64 3.90
N SER A 24 21.00 -12.94 3.77
CA SER A 24 20.82 -13.59 2.46
C SER A 24 19.56 -13.07 1.75
N LEU A 25 18.46 -12.92 2.48
CA LEU A 25 17.21 -12.34 1.97
C LEU A 25 17.39 -10.89 1.50
N ILE A 26 18.19 -10.08 2.21
CA ILE A 26 18.54 -8.72 1.76
C ILE A 26 19.27 -8.75 0.42
N MET A 27 20.25 -9.65 0.25
CA MET A 27 21.01 -9.77 -1.00
C MET A 27 20.10 -10.19 -2.17
N VAL A 28 19.21 -11.15 -1.94
CA VAL A 28 18.21 -11.58 -2.92
C VAL A 28 17.26 -10.43 -3.27
N ALA A 29 16.74 -9.71 -2.27
CA ALA A 29 15.85 -8.58 -2.48
C ALA A 29 16.53 -7.45 -3.28
N LYS A 30 17.80 -7.15 -3.01
CA LYS A 30 18.58 -6.16 -3.77
C LYS A 30 18.76 -6.57 -5.23
N CYS A 31 19.14 -7.83 -5.47
CA CYS A 31 19.30 -8.36 -6.82
C CYS A 31 17.99 -8.26 -7.62
N LEU A 32 16.88 -8.73 -7.03
CA LEU A 32 15.56 -8.67 -7.67
C LEU A 32 15.09 -7.22 -7.88
N GLN A 33 15.41 -6.31 -6.95
CA GLN A 33 15.09 -4.89 -7.11
C GLN A 33 15.81 -4.28 -8.31
N ASN A 34 17.11 -4.55 -8.48
CA ASN A 34 17.87 -4.04 -9.62
C ASN A 34 17.41 -4.68 -10.94
N LEU A 35 17.13 -5.98 -10.94
CA LEU A 35 16.55 -6.66 -12.11
C LEU A 35 15.20 -6.07 -12.49
N ALA A 36 14.29 -5.84 -11.54
CA ALA A 36 12.99 -5.21 -11.78
C ALA A 36 13.12 -3.76 -12.27
N ASN A 37 14.15 -3.04 -11.79
CA ASN A 37 14.48 -1.69 -12.26
C ASN A 37 15.24 -1.68 -13.59
N LEU A 38 15.59 -2.85 -14.15
CA LEU A 38 16.33 -2.99 -15.41
C LEU A 38 17.72 -2.31 -15.39
N VAL A 39 18.34 -2.22 -14.21
CA VAL A 39 19.65 -1.59 -13.98
C VAL A 39 20.64 -2.56 -13.35
N GLU A 40 21.92 -2.33 -13.63
CA GLU A 40 23.04 -3.08 -13.05
C GLU A 40 23.56 -2.40 -11.78
N PHE A 41 24.31 -3.13 -10.97
CA PHE A 41 25.13 -2.54 -9.92
C PHE A 41 26.34 -1.83 -10.53
N GLY A 42 26.72 -0.69 -9.97
CA GLY A 42 27.94 0.03 -10.34
C GLY A 42 28.72 0.47 -9.09
N GLY A 43 29.68 1.39 -9.27
CA GLY A 43 30.71 1.72 -8.26
C GLY A 43 30.24 2.20 -6.88
N LYS A 44 28.94 2.40 -6.64
CA LYS A 44 28.38 2.61 -5.30
C LYS A 44 28.31 1.32 -4.46
N GLU A 45 28.20 0.16 -5.11
CA GLU A 45 28.07 -1.16 -4.47
C GLU A 45 28.97 -2.21 -5.16
N PRO A 46 30.30 -2.08 -5.09
CA PRO A 46 31.23 -2.93 -5.85
C PRO A 46 31.09 -4.42 -5.53
N TYR A 47 30.74 -4.77 -4.29
CA TYR A 47 30.52 -6.16 -3.87
C TYR A 47 29.32 -6.83 -4.56
N MET A 48 28.42 -6.06 -5.18
CA MET A 48 27.24 -6.57 -5.90
C MET A 48 27.48 -6.71 -7.41
N GLU A 49 28.57 -6.17 -7.97
CA GLU A 49 28.83 -6.22 -9.42
C GLU A 49 28.95 -7.65 -9.95
N VAL A 50 29.35 -8.60 -9.10
CA VAL A 50 29.38 -10.05 -9.42
C VAL A 50 28.00 -10.59 -9.84
N VAL A 51 26.92 -9.88 -9.51
CA VAL A 51 25.53 -10.23 -9.84
C VAL A 51 25.08 -9.67 -11.20
N ASN A 52 25.81 -8.71 -11.79
CA ASN A 52 25.44 -8.09 -13.07
C ASN A 52 25.23 -9.10 -14.21
N PRO A 53 26.03 -10.19 -14.36
CA PRO A 53 25.76 -11.21 -15.37
C PRO A 53 24.38 -11.86 -15.24
N PHE A 54 23.89 -12.06 -14.00
CA PHE A 54 22.55 -12.57 -13.75
C PHE A 54 21.48 -11.54 -14.18
N ILE A 55 21.70 -10.26 -13.88
CA ILE A 55 20.75 -9.19 -14.25
C ILE A 55 20.65 -9.09 -15.77
N LEU A 56 21.78 -8.97 -16.46
CA LEU A 56 21.82 -8.86 -17.92
C LEU A 56 21.14 -10.05 -18.60
N LYS A 57 21.43 -11.27 -18.14
CA LYS A 57 20.83 -12.49 -18.69
C LYS A 57 19.31 -12.56 -18.52
N ASN A 58 18.75 -12.00 -17.45
CA ASN A 58 17.32 -12.11 -17.13
C ASN A 58 16.52 -10.83 -17.43
N LYS A 59 17.17 -9.77 -17.92
CA LYS A 59 16.54 -8.47 -18.17
C LYS A 59 15.32 -8.57 -19.08
N GLU A 60 15.45 -9.27 -20.21
CA GLU A 60 14.34 -9.46 -21.16
C GLU A 60 13.20 -10.27 -20.55
N ARG A 61 13.50 -11.33 -19.78
CA ARG A 61 12.49 -12.13 -19.07
C ARG A 61 11.69 -11.29 -18.08
N MET A 62 12.34 -10.34 -17.39
CA MET A 62 11.67 -9.41 -16.49
C MET A 62 10.74 -8.48 -17.25
N VAL A 63 11.14 -7.95 -18.42
CA VAL A 63 10.26 -7.11 -19.25
C VAL A 63 9.02 -7.89 -19.68
N VAL A 64 9.19 -9.10 -20.21
CA VAL A 64 8.07 -9.96 -20.63
C VAL A 64 7.14 -10.26 -19.45
N TYR A 65 7.70 -10.54 -18.26
CA TYR A 65 6.91 -10.78 -17.06
C TYR A 65 6.06 -9.55 -16.66
N LEU A 66 6.66 -8.36 -16.66
CA LEU A 66 5.94 -7.12 -16.32
C LEU A 66 4.86 -6.77 -17.35
N ASP A 67 5.13 -7.04 -18.63
CA ASP A 67 4.16 -6.84 -19.72
C ASP A 67 2.95 -7.78 -19.54
N GLN A 68 3.21 -9.08 -19.34
CA GLN A 68 2.15 -10.06 -19.07
C GLN A 68 1.35 -9.75 -17.81
N LEU A 69 2.02 -9.30 -16.74
CA LEU A 69 1.38 -8.95 -15.48
C LEU A 69 0.47 -7.72 -15.62
N SER A 70 0.83 -6.76 -16.47
CA SER A 70 0.05 -5.54 -16.67
C SER A 70 -1.07 -5.70 -17.70
N ASN A 71 -1.05 -6.78 -18.49
CA ASN A 71 -2.07 -7.10 -19.48
C ASN A 71 -3.32 -7.74 -18.83
N VAL A 72 -4.16 -6.90 -18.20
CA VAL A 72 -5.45 -7.30 -17.63
C VAL A 72 -6.58 -6.80 -18.56
N PRO A 73 -7.08 -7.63 -19.49
CA PRO A 73 -8.02 -7.19 -20.54
C PRO A 73 -9.42 -6.88 -20.01
N GLU A 74 -9.83 -7.54 -18.94
CA GLU A 74 -11.15 -7.37 -18.32
C GLU A 74 -11.01 -7.13 -16.83
N LYS A 75 -11.88 -6.29 -16.28
CA LYS A 75 -11.95 -6.08 -14.84
C LYS A 75 -12.33 -7.41 -14.18
N PRO A 76 -11.51 -7.97 -13.27
CA PRO A 76 -11.88 -9.21 -12.59
C PRO A 76 -13.22 -9.00 -11.87
N GLU A 77 -14.09 -10.01 -11.95
CA GLU A 77 -15.32 -10.02 -11.18
C GLU A 77 -14.96 -9.80 -9.72
N SER A 78 -15.62 -8.82 -9.10
CA SER A 78 -15.45 -8.60 -7.67
C SER A 78 -16.02 -9.83 -6.98
N GLU A 79 -15.17 -10.78 -6.59
CA GLU A 79 -15.57 -11.83 -5.64
C GLU A 79 -16.22 -11.09 -4.47
N GLY A 80 -17.54 -11.28 -4.33
CA GLY A 80 -18.40 -10.36 -3.61
C GLY A 80 -17.78 -9.93 -2.29
N GLU A 81 -17.70 -8.61 -2.08
CA GLU A 81 -17.10 -7.96 -0.92
C GLU A 81 -17.75 -8.44 0.38
N ARG A 82 -17.40 -9.63 0.85
CA ARG A 82 -17.46 -9.99 2.27
C ARG A 82 -16.24 -9.36 2.89
N GLY A 83 -16.27 -8.03 3.01
CA GLY A 83 -15.25 -7.28 3.71
C GLY A 83 -15.02 -7.95 5.06
N LYS A 84 -13.82 -8.52 5.24
CA LYS A 84 -13.34 -8.93 6.55
C LYS A 84 -13.06 -7.64 7.32
N GLY A 85 -14.09 -7.05 7.92
CA GLY A 85 -14.00 -5.78 8.60
C GLY A 85 -15.28 -5.45 9.37
N ASP A 86 -15.19 -4.44 10.22
CA ASP A 86 -16.34 -3.82 10.88
C ASP A 86 -16.61 -2.48 10.17
N PRO A 87 -17.56 -2.42 9.22
CA PRO A 87 -17.81 -1.21 8.44
C PRO A 87 -18.14 -0.01 9.32
N ALA A 88 -18.79 -0.21 10.47
CA ALA A 88 -19.12 0.88 11.37
C ALA A 88 -17.86 1.49 12.00
N ARG A 89 -16.91 0.65 12.41
CA ARG A 89 -15.60 1.11 12.92
C ARG A 89 -14.82 1.85 11.85
N ASP A 90 -14.73 1.30 10.63
CA ASP A 90 -13.97 1.89 9.54
C ASP A 90 -14.57 3.24 9.11
N LEU A 91 -15.90 3.31 9.00
CA LEU A 91 -16.61 4.58 8.77
C LEU A 91 -16.40 5.58 9.91
N GLY A 92 -16.33 5.12 11.15
CA GLY A 92 -15.97 5.94 12.31
C GLY A 92 -14.58 6.54 12.20
N THR A 93 -13.59 5.75 11.76
CA THR A 93 -12.23 6.23 11.49
C THR A 93 -12.21 7.24 10.33
N LEU A 94 -12.92 6.96 9.24
CA LEU A 94 -13.04 7.89 8.11
C LEU A 94 -13.68 9.21 8.54
N HIS A 95 -14.74 9.16 9.35
CA HIS A 95 -15.37 10.35 9.90
C HIS A 95 -14.40 11.17 10.74
N HIS A 96 -13.61 10.52 11.62
CA HIS A 96 -12.60 11.20 12.41
C HIS A 96 -11.56 11.93 11.54
N ILE A 97 -11.08 11.28 10.47
CA ILE A 97 -10.16 11.91 9.50
C ILE A 97 -10.83 13.12 8.83
N CYS A 98 -12.09 12.98 8.40
CA CYS A 98 -12.83 14.08 7.77
C CYS A 98 -13.00 15.27 8.70
N VAL A 99 -13.28 15.04 9.99
CA VAL A 99 -13.38 16.11 11.01
C VAL A 99 -12.03 16.80 11.20
N SER A 100 -10.94 16.03 11.32
CA SER A 100 -9.59 16.57 11.51
C SER A 100 -9.16 17.50 10.36
N HIS A 101 -9.61 17.23 9.14
CA HIS A 101 -9.30 18.03 7.94
C HIS A 101 -10.50 18.85 7.42
N LEU A 102 -11.52 19.10 8.25
CA LEU A 102 -12.79 19.70 7.80
C LEU A 102 -12.61 21.06 7.11
N LYS A 103 -11.69 21.90 7.60
CA LYS A 103 -11.45 23.24 7.02
C LYS A 103 -10.90 23.15 5.59
N GLU A 104 -9.99 22.22 5.35
CA GLU A 104 -9.42 21.97 4.02
C GLU A 104 -10.49 21.37 3.09
N LEU A 105 -11.27 20.41 3.58
CA LEU A 105 -12.39 19.83 2.84
C LEU A 105 -13.44 20.88 2.47
N GLN A 106 -13.76 21.81 3.36
CA GLN A 106 -14.65 22.94 3.10
C GLN A 106 -14.09 23.86 2.01
N ALA A 107 -12.80 24.17 2.05
CA ALA A 107 -12.15 24.99 1.02
C ALA A 107 -12.22 24.33 -0.36
N LEU A 108 -11.91 23.02 -0.43
CA LEU A 108 -11.97 22.24 -1.67
C LEU A 108 -13.41 22.02 -2.16
N SER A 109 -14.39 21.97 -1.26
CA SER A 109 -15.81 21.80 -1.63
C SER A 109 -16.37 22.97 -2.46
N LYS A 110 -15.69 24.13 -2.46
CA LYS A 110 -16.07 25.28 -3.29
C LYS A 110 -15.91 24.98 -4.78
N SER A 111 -14.89 24.20 -5.16
CA SER A 111 -14.63 23.80 -6.55
C SER A 111 -15.11 22.39 -6.87
N GLN A 112 -15.18 21.48 -5.89
CA GLN A 112 -15.60 20.09 -6.10
C GLN A 112 -16.96 19.78 -5.46
N VAL A 113 -17.98 19.59 -6.30
CA VAL A 113 -19.38 19.38 -5.86
C VAL A 113 -19.56 18.09 -5.05
N THR A 114 -18.80 17.04 -5.35
CA THR A 114 -18.83 15.77 -4.62
C THR A 114 -18.40 15.93 -3.15
N LEU A 115 -17.41 16.78 -2.88
CA LEU A 115 -16.93 17.07 -1.53
C LEU A 115 -17.95 17.83 -0.68
N LYS A 116 -18.86 18.61 -1.30
CA LYS A 116 -19.92 19.29 -0.55
C LYS A 116 -20.76 18.29 0.24
N LYS A 117 -21.15 17.17 -0.38
CA LYS A 117 -21.91 16.11 0.29
C LYS A 117 -21.12 15.51 1.45
N LEU A 118 -19.83 15.25 1.27
CA LEU A 118 -18.96 14.70 2.31
C LEU A 118 -18.83 15.65 3.51
N VAL A 119 -18.62 16.95 3.26
CA VAL A 119 -18.55 17.98 4.31
C VAL A 119 -19.86 18.05 5.08
N THR A 120 -20.99 18.10 4.37
CA THR A 120 -22.32 18.14 5.01
C THR A 120 -22.57 16.91 5.88
N VAL A 121 -22.31 15.70 5.38
CA VAL A 121 -22.47 14.46 6.15
C VAL A 121 -21.55 14.44 7.36
N THR A 122 -20.30 14.89 7.21
CA THR A 122 -19.34 15.00 8.31
C THR A 122 -19.87 15.93 9.40
N GLU A 123 -20.30 17.14 9.04
CA GLU A 123 -20.86 18.10 10.01
C GLU A 123 -22.13 17.58 10.69
N MET A 124 -23.02 16.93 9.94
CA MET A 124 -24.24 16.33 10.47
C MET A 124 -23.93 15.24 11.52
N LEU A 125 -23.01 14.33 11.20
CA LEU A 125 -22.61 13.27 12.13
C LEU A 125 -21.93 13.82 13.38
N SER A 126 -21.08 14.86 13.24
CA SER A 126 -20.46 15.53 14.37
C SER A 126 -21.49 16.21 15.29
N LYS A 127 -22.48 16.90 14.72
CA LYS A 127 -23.59 17.50 15.48
C LYS A 127 -24.43 16.43 16.20
N HIS A 128 -24.72 15.33 15.52
CA HIS A 128 -25.49 14.22 16.11
C HIS A 128 -24.76 13.60 17.30
N LYS A 129 -23.45 13.37 17.17
CA LYS A 129 -22.59 12.89 18.26
C LYS A 129 -22.60 13.84 19.45
N GLN A 130 -22.47 15.15 19.22
CA GLN A 130 -22.49 16.15 20.28
C GLN A 130 -23.81 16.12 21.05
N LYS A 131 -24.94 16.12 20.34
CA LYS A 131 -26.28 16.04 20.94
C LYS A 131 -26.47 14.76 21.78
N TYR A 132 -26.00 13.62 21.27
CA TYR A 132 -26.06 12.36 22.00
C TYR A 132 -25.26 12.41 23.31
N LEU A 133 -24.06 12.99 23.29
CA LEU A 133 -23.23 13.16 24.49
C LEU A 133 -23.87 14.11 25.53
N GLU A 134 -24.60 15.11 25.07
CA GLU A 134 -25.35 16.04 25.94
C GLU A 134 -26.57 15.38 26.59
N MET A 135 -27.22 14.42 25.93
CA MET A 135 -28.40 13.71 26.46
C MET A 135 -28.06 12.64 27.52
N ILE A 136 -26.80 12.22 27.61
CA ILE A 136 -26.34 11.16 28.52
C ILE A 136 -25.62 11.75 29.75
N ARG A 137 -25.40 13.07 29.77
CA ARG A 137 -24.99 13.83 30.95
C ARG A 137 -26.21 14.17 31.80
#